data_AF-A0A2P8WLU0-F1
#
_entry.id   AF-A0A2P8WLU0-F1
#
_cell.length_a   1.000
_cell.length_b   1.000
_cell.length_c   1.000
_cell.angle_alpha   90.00
_cell.angle_beta   90.00
_cell.angle_gamma   90.00
#
_symmetry.space_group_name_H-M   'P 1'
#
loop_
_entity.id
_entity.type
_entity.pdbx_description
1 polymer ?
#
loop_
_entity_poly.entity_id
_entity_poly.type
_entity_poly.pdbx_seq_one_letter_code
_entity_poly.pdbx_strand_id
1 'polypeptide(L)'
;MVSGYVLILAVLLLGGVIATLGDRIGMRVGKARLSLFNLRPKQTATVVSIATGSVISASTLALLFGISSQLRTGVFELSEIQGDLESAREELIKAESAQTEVESQLEASRSQQQQAQAQLEEINQSLQSAYEQQQQTRSQLQSTRQQLVTVSQQASNLNQEIQQLQSERQELLRQQATIDEQIRRRDQDIAERDQQIALKEQQLAGLESQQQFLEAEVAALQEQYDDLFRGNIALRRNQELVSGLVRVGNPEQANQFVEQLLLEANRIALRQITPGTPVGQFIIETESRELNQLVNQISDGKEYLVRVLSAANYVVGEPCVLENQSQPCIQVITYAVENELIYPAGTVLSTATLTAEELSDQELVERINFLIAAAQFRARQDGVIGDALQVADNRTETLLRFLEAIKAYGRPLTIRAVTVAPIYTVGPVRTELIAQRGERVVFTTSSPNQPPNTDLELPSPWPN
;
A
#
# COMPACT_ATOMS: atom_id res chain seq x y z
N MET A 1 129.37 -82.86 43.59
CA MET A 1 129.74 -84.15 44.21
C MET A 1 131.26 -84.37 44.30
N VAL A 2 132.08 -83.90 43.34
CA VAL A 2 133.54 -84.10 43.34
C VAL A 2 134.29 -83.27 44.41
N SER A 3 133.79 -82.09 44.80
CA SER A 3 134.44 -81.22 45.80
C SER A 3 134.33 -81.72 47.25
N GLY A 4 133.25 -82.42 47.58
CA GLY A 4 133.00 -82.92 48.93
C GLY A 4 134.05 -83.94 49.35
N TYR A 5 134.39 -84.88 48.47
CA TYR A 5 135.42 -85.87 48.73
C TYR A 5 136.82 -85.26 48.85
N VAL A 6 137.16 -84.25 48.02
CA VAL A 6 138.45 -83.55 48.12
C VAL A 6 138.57 -82.79 49.45
N LEU A 7 137.50 -82.14 49.89
CA LEU A 7 137.48 -81.38 51.15
C LEU A 7 137.53 -82.30 52.37
N ILE A 8 136.84 -83.44 52.34
CA ILE A 8 136.94 -84.48 53.37
C ILE A 8 138.35 -85.09 53.40
N LEU A 9 138.97 -85.36 52.24
CA LEU A 9 140.31 -85.96 52.14
C LEU A 9 141.41 -84.98 52.59
N ALA A 10 141.27 -83.69 52.27
CA ALA A 10 142.15 -82.62 52.77
C ALA A 10 142.05 -82.44 54.29
N VAL A 11 140.83 -82.46 54.84
CA VAL A 11 140.60 -82.39 56.30
C VAL A 11 141.19 -83.61 57.01
N LEU A 12 141.05 -84.82 56.45
CA LEU A 12 141.63 -86.04 56.99
C LEU A 12 143.17 -86.00 57.00
N LEU A 13 143.79 -85.55 55.90
CA LEU A 13 145.25 -85.39 55.82
C LEU A 13 145.77 -84.34 56.80
N LEU A 14 145.11 -83.17 56.87
CA LEU A 14 145.50 -82.09 57.78
C LEU A 14 145.32 -82.51 59.26
N GLY A 15 144.20 -83.18 59.56
CA GLY A 15 143.91 -83.72 60.89
C GLY A 15 144.94 -84.76 61.34
N GLY A 16 145.39 -85.63 60.43
CA GLY A 16 146.45 -86.60 60.69
C GLY A 16 147.81 -85.94 60.99
N VAL A 17 148.18 -84.91 60.22
CA VAL A 17 149.43 -84.16 60.46
C VAL A 17 149.37 -83.44 61.81
N ILE A 18 148.27 -82.74 62.12
CA ILE A 18 148.14 -81.96 63.37
C ILE A 18 148.09 -82.89 64.59
N ALA A 19 147.43 -84.05 64.50
CA ALA A 19 147.41 -85.05 65.58
C ALA A 19 148.82 -85.53 65.96
N THR A 20 149.69 -85.77 64.97
CA THR A 20 151.09 -86.17 65.24
C THR A 20 151.94 -85.07 65.89
N LEU A 21 151.64 -83.79 65.62
CA LEU A 21 152.26 -82.67 66.32
C LEU A 21 151.75 -82.54 67.77
N GLY A 22 150.44 -82.74 67.99
CA GLY A 22 149.85 -82.73 69.34
C GLY A 22 150.49 -83.76 70.27
N ASP A 23 150.71 -84.98 69.77
CA ASP A 23 151.34 -86.07 70.52
C ASP A 23 152.84 -85.78 70.84
N ARG A 24 153.53 -85.09 69.91
CA ARG A 24 154.91 -84.61 70.11
C ARG A 24 155.01 -83.52 71.17
N ILE A 25 154.04 -82.61 71.24
CA ILE A 25 153.96 -81.57 72.28
C ILE A 25 153.73 -82.24 73.64
N GLY A 26 152.83 -83.22 73.72
CA GLY A 26 152.61 -84.03 74.93
C GLY A 26 153.89 -84.71 75.45
N MET A 27 154.66 -85.36 74.58
CA MET A 27 155.92 -86.02 74.97
C MET A 27 157.03 -85.04 75.41
N ARG A 28 157.13 -83.86 74.80
CA ARG A 28 158.14 -82.84 75.18
C ARG A 28 157.87 -82.26 76.56
N VAL A 29 156.60 -82.05 76.92
CA VAL A 29 156.23 -81.62 78.29
C VAL A 29 156.62 -82.68 79.33
N GLY A 30 156.49 -83.97 78.98
CA GLY A 30 156.86 -85.09 79.86
C GLY A 30 158.36 -85.22 80.18
N LYS A 31 159.26 -84.90 79.22
CA LYS A 31 160.72 -84.92 79.45
C LYS A 31 161.24 -83.68 80.20
N ALA A 32 160.54 -82.55 80.12
CA ALA A 32 160.93 -81.30 80.77
C ALA A 32 160.63 -81.23 82.28
N ARG A 33 160.04 -82.29 82.88
CA ARG A 33 159.56 -82.32 84.28
C ARG A 33 158.68 -81.13 84.66
N LEU A 34 157.92 -80.60 83.69
CA LEU A 34 156.99 -79.51 83.93
C LEU A 34 155.75 -80.03 84.65
N SER A 35 155.42 -79.40 85.77
CA SER A 35 154.20 -79.66 86.52
C SER A 35 153.18 -78.57 86.18
N LEU A 36 152.01 -78.98 85.68
CA LEU A 36 150.83 -78.12 85.62
C LEU A 36 149.94 -78.56 86.79
N PHE A 37 149.67 -77.66 87.73
CA PHE A 37 148.86 -77.94 88.93
C PHE A 37 149.36 -79.11 89.81
N ASN A 38 150.66 -79.15 90.13
CA ASN A 38 151.28 -80.12 91.05
C ASN A 38 151.23 -81.60 90.61
N LEU A 39 150.77 -81.89 89.39
CA LEU A 39 150.63 -83.25 88.88
C LEU A 39 151.99 -83.85 88.52
N ARG A 40 152.13 -85.16 88.77
CA ARG A 40 153.33 -85.93 88.42
C ARG A 40 153.52 -85.84 86.90
N PRO A 41 154.74 -85.56 86.39
CA PRO A 41 154.96 -85.15 84.99
C PRO A 41 154.38 -86.05 83.89
N LYS A 42 154.09 -87.33 84.21
CA LYS A 42 153.46 -88.26 83.26
C LYS A 42 151.97 -87.99 82.98
N GLN A 43 151.20 -87.38 83.88
CA GLN A 43 149.74 -87.17 83.73
C GLN A 43 149.36 -85.86 83.02
N THR A 44 150.16 -84.80 83.20
CA THR A 44 149.96 -83.50 82.53
C THR A 44 149.96 -83.62 81.01
N ALA A 45 150.78 -84.53 80.48
CA ALA A 45 150.88 -84.77 79.05
C ALA A 45 149.56 -85.25 78.42
N THR A 46 148.74 -86.02 79.15
CA THR A 46 147.50 -86.60 78.62
C THR A 46 146.39 -85.55 78.46
N VAL A 47 146.23 -84.65 79.44
CA VAL A 47 145.17 -83.62 79.45
C VAL A 47 145.37 -82.64 78.30
N VAL A 48 146.60 -82.20 78.06
CA VAL A 48 146.92 -81.31 76.96
C VAL A 48 146.52 -81.94 75.62
N SER A 49 146.74 -83.24 75.45
CA SER A 49 146.41 -83.95 74.20
C SER A 49 144.92 -83.92 73.87
N ILE A 50 144.04 -84.20 74.85
CA ILE A 50 142.57 -84.14 74.67
C ILE A 50 142.12 -82.73 74.30
N ALA A 51 142.63 -81.70 74.96
CA ALA A 51 142.27 -80.31 74.69
C ALA A 51 142.63 -79.90 73.25
N THR A 52 143.81 -80.29 72.76
CA THR A 52 144.17 -80.10 71.34
C THR A 52 143.22 -80.85 70.41
N GLY A 53 142.84 -82.09 70.73
CA GLY A 53 141.87 -82.87 69.97
C GLY A 53 140.52 -82.16 69.79
N SER A 54 139.97 -81.57 70.85
CA SER A 54 138.70 -80.83 70.77
C SER A 54 138.79 -79.54 69.97
N VAL A 55 139.89 -78.80 70.09
CA VAL A 55 140.11 -77.56 69.32
C VAL A 55 140.17 -77.85 67.81
N ILE A 56 140.73 -78.99 67.42
CA ILE A 56 140.78 -79.42 66.02
C ILE A 56 139.36 -79.65 65.49
N SER A 57 138.54 -80.48 66.15
CA SER A 57 137.18 -80.77 65.69
C SER A 57 136.28 -79.54 65.55
N ALA A 58 136.37 -78.60 66.51
CA ALA A 58 135.63 -77.34 66.44
C ALA A 58 136.10 -76.47 65.25
N SER A 59 137.41 -76.45 64.98
CA SER A 59 137.99 -75.74 63.84
C SER A 59 137.53 -76.34 62.50
N THR A 60 137.41 -77.66 62.42
CA THR A 60 136.93 -78.36 61.22
C THR A 60 135.48 -77.99 60.90
N LEU A 61 134.62 -77.94 61.93
CA LEU A 61 133.21 -77.56 61.78
C LEU A 61 133.07 -76.09 61.35
N ALA A 62 133.86 -75.20 61.95
CA ALA A 62 133.89 -73.79 61.57
C ALA A 62 134.32 -73.59 60.12
N LEU A 63 135.29 -74.38 59.64
CA LEU A 63 135.76 -74.34 58.26
C LEU A 63 134.69 -74.83 57.27
N LEU A 64 133.94 -75.88 57.62
CA LEU A 64 132.85 -76.42 56.80
C LEU A 64 131.74 -75.39 56.55
N PHE A 65 131.32 -74.66 57.60
CA PHE A 65 130.35 -73.57 57.46
C PHE A 65 130.93 -72.33 56.77
N GLY A 66 132.23 -72.07 56.93
CA GLY A 66 132.91 -70.94 56.28
C GLY A 66 133.06 -71.09 54.76
N ILE A 67 133.23 -72.32 54.26
CA ILE A 67 133.52 -72.59 52.84
C ILE A 67 132.24 -72.91 52.03
N SER A 68 131.21 -73.50 52.64
CA SER A 68 130.02 -73.96 51.91
C SER A 68 128.81 -73.03 52.10
N SER A 69 128.53 -72.20 51.09
CA SER A 69 127.31 -71.37 51.05
C SER A 69 126.03 -72.21 51.02
N GLN A 70 126.04 -73.39 50.38
CA GLN A 70 124.88 -74.27 50.26
C GLN A 70 124.48 -74.94 51.58
N LEU A 71 125.44 -75.24 52.46
CA LEU A 71 125.15 -75.77 53.80
C LEU A 71 124.58 -74.69 54.72
N ARG A 72 124.95 -73.41 54.53
CA ARG A 72 124.37 -72.29 55.27
C ARG A 72 122.93 -72.00 54.82
N THR A 73 122.68 -71.84 53.52
CA THR A 73 121.33 -71.59 52.98
C THR A 73 120.38 -72.76 53.26
N GLY A 74 120.85 -74.01 53.18
CA GLY A 74 120.03 -75.19 53.47
C GLY A 74 119.66 -75.40 54.96
N VAL A 75 120.49 -74.91 55.90
CA VAL A 75 120.24 -75.07 57.35
C VAL A 75 119.60 -73.83 57.97
N PHE A 76 119.81 -72.63 57.40
CA PHE A 76 119.37 -71.36 58.01
C PHE A 76 118.29 -70.57 57.23
N GLU A 77 118.09 -70.77 55.92
CA GLU A 77 117.23 -69.90 55.08
C GLU A 77 115.99 -70.60 54.48
N LEU A 78 115.81 -71.92 54.68
CA LEU A 78 114.69 -72.68 54.09
C LEU A 78 113.31 -72.22 54.58
N SER A 79 113.21 -71.76 55.83
CA SER A 79 111.95 -71.24 56.40
C SER A 79 111.53 -69.91 55.78
N GLU A 80 112.50 -69.07 55.40
CA GLU A 80 112.26 -67.76 54.81
C GLU A 80 111.74 -67.89 53.37
N ILE A 81 112.35 -68.76 52.56
CA ILE A 81 111.90 -69.02 51.18
C ILE A 81 110.50 -69.67 51.13
N GLN A 82 110.17 -70.53 52.10
CA GLN A 82 108.81 -71.10 52.20
C GLN A 82 107.78 -70.03 52.60
N GLY A 83 108.15 -69.13 53.51
CA GLY A 83 107.32 -68.00 53.92
C GLY A 83 107.07 -67.00 52.79
N ASP A 84 108.08 -66.69 51.98
CA ASP A 84 107.93 -65.81 50.81
C ASP A 84 107.02 -66.43 49.74
N LEU A 85 107.12 -67.74 49.53
CA LEU A 85 106.27 -68.46 48.55
C LEU A 85 104.82 -68.58 49.04
N GLU A 86 104.61 -68.75 50.35
CA GLU A 86 103.29 -68.70 50.98
C GLU A 86 102.69 -67.29 50.88
N SER A 87 103.48 -66.26 51.17
CA SER A 87 103.07 -64.85 51.06
C SER A 87 102.73 -64.46 49.61
N ALA A 88 103.57 -64.84 48.64
CA ALA A 88 103.32 -64.57 47.22
C ALA A 88 102.07 -65.31 46.69
N ARG A 89 101.80 -66.53 47.18
CA ARG A 89 100.55 -67.24 46.87
C ARG A 89 99.35 -66.54 47.49
N GLU A 90 99.46 -66.09 48.74
CA GLU A 90 98.40 -65.35 49.41
C GLU A 90 98.11 -64.02 48.70
N GLU A 91 99.14 -63.30 48.25
CA GLU A 91 99.01 -62.08 47.45
C GLU A 91 98.38 -62.34 46.09
N LEU A 92 98.73 -63.44 45.41
CA LEU A 92 98.10 -63.82 44.15
C LEU A 92 96.62 -64.13 44.33
N ILE A 93 96.25 -64.87 45.38
CA ILE A 93 94.83 -65.15 45.72
C ILE A 93 94.08 -63.86 46.06
N LYS A 94 94.72 -62.92 46.77
CA LYS A 94 94.14 -61.59 47.05
C LYS A 94 93.96 -60.77 45.76
N ALA A 95 94.93 -60.81 44.84
CA ALA A 95 94.84 -60.11 43.57
C ALA A 95 93.77 -60.72 42.65
N GLU A 96 93.67 -62.04 42.56
CA GLU A 96 92.64 -62.76 41.80
C GLU A 96 91.23 -62.49 42.36
N SER A 97 91.09 -62.47 43.69
CA SER A 97 89.81 -62.14 44.33
C SER A 97 89.42 -60.67 44.16
N ALA A 98 90.38 -59.74 44.27
CA ALA A 98 90.16 -58.32 43.96
C ALA A 98 89.81 -58.09 42.48
N GLN A 99 90.45 -58.80 41.55
CA GLN A 99 90.11 -58.76 40.14
C GLN A 99 88.69 -59.24 39.89
N THR A 100 88.30 -60.37 40.50
CA THR A 100 86.94 -60.92 40.39
C THR A 100 85.89 -59.92 40.93
N GLU A 101 86.17 -59.27 42.06
CA GLU A 101 85.30 -58.26 42.64
C GLU A 101 85.16 -57.02 41.74
N VAL A 102 86.27 -56.53 41.17
CA VAL A 102 86.25 -55.40 40.22
C VAL A 102 85.50 -55.76 38.94
N GLU A 103 85.67 -56.96 38.41
CA GLU A 103 84.94 -57.46 37.24
C GLU A 103 83.42 -57.52 37.53
N SER A 104 83.03 -58.03 38.70
CA SER A 104 81.64 -58.03 39.18
C SER A 104 81.07 -56.62 39.32
N GLN A 105 81.83 -55.68 39.91
CA GLN A 105 81.42 -54.28 40.05
C GLN A 105 81.30 -53.57 38.69
N LEU A 106 82.20 -53.87 37.75
CA LEU A 106 82.14 -53.33 36.39
C LEU A 106 80.91 -53.86 35.64
N GLU A 107 80.59 -55.15 35.79
CA GLU A 107 79.40 -55.75 35.21
C GLU A 107 78.12 -55.17 35.82
N ALA A 108 78.07 -55.01 37.15
CA ALA A 108 76.97 -54.34 37.84
C ALA A 108 76.80 -52.88 37.37
N SER A 109 77.90 -52.13 37.23
CA SER A 109 77.88 -50.74 36.75
C SER A 109 77.44 -50.64 35.29
N ARG A 110 77.88 -51.57 34.43
CA ARG A 110 77.42 -51.67 33.03
C ARG A 110 75.94 -51.99 32.95
N SER A 111 75.46 -52.91 33.77
CA SER A 111 74.04 -53.26 33.88
C SER A 111 73.21 -52.05 34.35
N GLN A 112 73.67 -51.32 35.36
CA GLN A 112 73.04 -50.07 35.81
C GLN A 112 73.03 -49.00 34.70
N GLN A 113 74.13 -48.84 33.95
CA GLN A 113 74.20 -47.91 32.84
C GLN A 113 73.21 -48.28 31.72
N GLN A 114 73.10 -49.57 31.38
CA GLN A 114 72.12 -50.06 30.41
C GLN A 114 70.68 -49.83 30.89
N GLN A 115 70.39 -50.09 32.17
CA GLN A 115 69.07 -49.80 32.75
C GLN A 115 68.75 -48.30 32.72
N ALA A 116 69.71 -47.44 33.07
CA ALA A 116 69.55 -46.00 33.03
C ALA A 116 69.35 -45.49 31.58
N GLN A 117 70.05 -46.07 30.59
CA GLN A 117 69.85 -45.76 29.17
C GLN A 117 68.46 -46.18 28.70
N ALA A 118 68.01 -47.39 29.05
CA ALA A 118 66.66 -47.86 28.73
C ALA A 118 65.57 -46.98 29.36
N GLN A 119 65.75 -46.58 30.63
CA GLN A 119 64.85 -45.64 31.31
C GLN A 119 64.83 -44.27 30.62
N LEU A 120 65.98 -43.75 30.18
CA LEU A 120 66.04 -42.48 29.45
C LEU A 120 65.32 -42.58 28.10
N GLU A 121 65.46 -43.69 27.38
CA GLU A 121 64.71 -43.93 26.13
C GLU A 121 63.20 -43.99 26.39
N GLU A 122 62.76 -44.71 27.42
CA GLU A 122 61.34 -44.78 27.82
C GLU A 122 60.79 -43.41 28.22
N ILE A 123 61.54 -42.65 29.03
CA ILE A 123 61.17 -41.29 29.43
C ILE A 123 61.10 -40.37 28.22
N ASN A 124 62.05 -40.45 27.28
CA ASN A 124 62.01 -39.64 26.06
C ASN A 124 60.80 -39.97 25.19
N GLN A 125 60.43 -41.25 25.04
CA GLN A 125 59.22 -41.66 24.33
C GLN A 125 57.95 -41.17 25.04
N SER A 126 57.89 -41.30 26.36
CA SER A 126 56.78 -40.80 27.19
C SER A 126 56.66 -39.28 27.08
N LEU A 127 57.77 -38.55 27.15
CA LEU A 127 57.81 -37.09 27.00
C LEU A 127 57.31 -36.67 25.61
N GLN A 128 57.75 -37.35 24.56
CA GLN A 128 57.30 -37.08 23.18
C GLN A 128 55.79 -37.30 23.04
N SER A 129 55.26 -38.43 23.52
CA SER A 129 53.82 -38.69 23.49
C SER A 129 53.01 -37.68 24.32
N ALA A 130 53.52 -37.26 25.48
CA ALA A 130 52.90 -36.21 26.30
C ALA A 130 52.89 -34.85 25.59
N TYR A 131 53.95 -34.50 24.85
CA TYR A 131 53.99 -33.29 24.01
C TYR A 131 52.97 -33.35 22.88
N GLU A 132 52.85 -34.48 22.19
CA GLU A 132 51.86 -34.67 21.11
C GLU A 132 50.43 -34.56 21.64
N GLN A 133 50.14 -35.20 22.79
CA GLN A 133 48.86 -35.06 23.48
C GLN A 133 48.58 -33.61 23.88
N GLN A 134 49.57 -32.90 24.44
CA GLN A 134 49.43 -31.49 24.81
C GLN A 134 49.07 -30.61 23.61
N GLN A 135 49.73 -30.82 22.45
CA GLN A 135 49.44 -30.08 21.22
C GLN A 135 48.03 -30.38 20.71
N GLN A 136 47.62 -31.65 20.72
CA GLN A 136 46.28 -32.06 20.31
C GLN A 136 45.20 -31.45 21.21
N THR A 137 45.38 -31.50 22.54
CA THR A 137 44.46 -30.88 23.50
C THR A 137 44.40 -29.36 23.33
N ARG A 138 45.53 -28.69 23.05
CA ARG A 138 45.53 -27.24 22.76
C ARG A 138 44.75 -26.91 21.51
N SER A 139 44.92 -27.68 20.44
CA SER A 139 44.17 -27.54 19.19
C SER A 139 42.66 -27.75 19.41
N GLN A 140 42.29 -28.79 20.15
CA GLN A 140 40.90 -29.05 20.53
C GLN A 140 40.32 -27.90 21.37
N LEU A 141 41.04 -27.41 22.38
CA LEU A 141 40.60 -26.29 23.20
C LEU A 141 40.39 -25.02 22.36
N GLN A 142 41.27 -24.75 21.39
CA GLN A 142 41.11 -23.63 20.47
C GLN A 142 39.86 -23.79 19.59
N SER A 143 39.64 -24.99 19.03
CA SER A 143 38.44 -25.30 18.23
C SER A 143 37.16 -25.16 19.06
N THR A 144 37.11 -25.72 20.27
CA THR A 144 35.96 -25.61 21.17
C THR A 144 35.71 -24.16 21.59
N ARG A 145 36.75 -23.36 21.82
CA ARG A 145 36.59 -21.92 22.10
C ARG A 145 35.98 -21.18 20.90
N GLN A 146 36.43 -21.47 19.68
CA GLN A 146 35.86 -20.88 18.47
C GLN A 146 34.39 -21.29 18.30
N GLN A 147 34.06 -22.56 18.52
CA GLN A 147 32.67 -23.04 18.50
C GLN A 147 31.80 -22.34 19.55
N LEU A 148 32.32 -22.16 20.78
CA LEU A 148 31.60 -21.46 21.85
C LEU A 148 31.30 -19.99 21.47
N VAL A 149 32.26 -19.29 20.86
CA VAL A 149 32.06 -17.93 20.36
C VAL A 149 30.96 -17.90 19.29
N THR A 150 31.01 -18.81 18.31
CA THR A 150 30.00 -18.90 17.26
C THR A 150 28.61 -19.18 17.82
N VAL A 151 28.48 -20.17 18.71
CA VAL A 151 27.20 -20.54 19.33
C VAL A 151 26.69 -19.41 20.23
N SER A 152 27.56 -18.73 20.97
CA SER A 152 27.19 -17.56 21.77
C SER A 152 26.68 -16.42 20.91
N GLN A 153 27.31 -16.17 19.75
CA GLN A 153 26.86 -15.15 18.82
C GLN A 153 25.50 -15.52 18.21
N GLN A 154 25.31 -16.78 17.82
CA GLN A 154 24.02 -17.29 17.32
C GLN A 154 22.91 -17.14 18.37
N ALA A 155 23.19 -17.49 19.63
CA ALA A 155 22.24 -17.31 20.73
C ALA A 155 21.89 -15.83 20.96
N SER A 156 22.87 -14.92 20.86
CA SER A 156 22.63 -13.49 20.93
C SER A 156 21.74 -12.99 19.78
N ASN A 157 22.02 -13.41 18.55
CA ASN A 157 21.23 -13.02 17.38
C ASN A 157 19.79 -13.55 17.48
N LEU A 158 19.61 -14.82 17.87
CA LEU A 158 18.30 -15.42 18.07
C LEU A 158 17.50 -14.70 19.17
N ASN A 159 18.16 -14.30 20.27
CA ASN A 159 17.50 -13.52 21.32
C ASN A 159 17.02 -12.15 20.81
N GLN A 160 17.81 -11.47 19.97
CA GLN A 160 17.38 -10.21 19.34
C GLN A 160 16.19 -10.42 18.41
N GLU A 161 16.21 -11.47 17.59
CA GLU A 161 15.12 -11.81 16.68
C GLU A 161 13.83 -12.17 17.46
N ILE A 162 13.94 -12.93 18.56
CA ILE A 162 12.82 -13.23 19.45
C ILE A 162 12.23 -11.94 20.04
N GLN A 163 13.06 -11.00 20.50
CA GLN A 163 12.57 -9.73 21.02
C GLN A 163 11.86 -8.91 19.96
N GLN A 164 12.41 -8.87 18.74
CA GLN A 164 11.77 -8.20 17.60
C GLN A 164 10.42 -8.83 17.28
N LEU A 165 10.36 -10.15 17.13
CA LEU A 165 9.11 -10.88 16.86
C LEU A 165 8.08 -10.70 17.98
N GLN A 166 8.50 -10.63 19.23
CA GLN A 166 7.61 -10.33 20.36
C GLN A 166 7.01 -8.92 20.24
N SER A 167 7.81 -7.93 19.83
CA SER A 167 7.35 -6.56 19.61
C SER A 167 6.37 -6.46 18.43
N GLU A 168 6.68 -7.12 17.31
CA GLU A 168 5.81 -7.19 16.14
C GLU A 168 4.48 -7.87 16.47
N ARG A 169 4.53 -8.98 17.22
CA ARG A 169 3.31 -9.66 17.70
C ARG A 169 2.47 -8.75 18.60
N GLN A 170 3.09 -7.98 19.49
CA GLN A 170 2.34 -7.06 20.36
C GLN A 170 1.67 -5.96 19.54
N GLU A 171 2.34 -5.45 18.51
CA GLU A 171 1.77 -4.45 17.62
C GLU A 171 0.62 -5.00 16.78
N LEU A 172 0.76 -6.21 16.22
CA LEU A 172 -0.33 -6.89 15.50
C LEU A 172 -1.55 -7.13 16.41
N LEU A 173 -1.36 -7.47 17.68
CA LEU A 173 -2.46 -7.61 18.63
C LEU A 173 -3.19 -6.27 18.90
N ARG A 174 -2.45 -5.15 18.94
CA ARG A 174 -3.07 -3.81 19.05
C ARG A 174 -3.85 -3.45 17.79
N GLN A 175 -3.30 -3.76 16.62
CA GLN A 175 -3.98 -3.55 15.35
C GLN A 175 -5.27 -4.38 15.28
N GLN A 176 -5.23 -5.64 15.69
CA GLN A 176 -6.40 -6.51 15.77
C GLN A 176 -7.48 -5.92 16.70
N ALA A 177 -7.11 -5.49 17.90
CA ALA A 177 -8.05 -4.86 18.83
C ALA A 177 -8.68 -3.57 18.26
N THR A 178 -7.91 -2.79 17.51
CA THR A 178 -8.39 -1.57 16.85
C THR A 178 -9.38 -1.91 15.73
N ILE A 179 -9.08 -2.92 14.92
CA ILE A 179 -9.97 -3.40 13.85
C ILE A 179 -11.26 -3.95 14.44
N ASP A 180 -11.19 -4.73 15.53
CA ASP A 180 -12.38 -5.28 16.20
C ASP A 180 -13.30 -4.17 16.74
N GLU A 181 -12.73 -3.08 17.25
CA GLU A 181 -13.50 -1.91 17.68
C GLU A 181 -14.13 -1.18 16.48
N GLN A 182 -13.40 -1.04 15.38
CA GLN A 182 -13.95 -0.47 14.14
C GLN A 182 -15.10 -1.29 13.57
N ILE A 183 -14.99 -2.63 13.59
CA ILE A 183 -16.05 -3.53 13.14
C ILE A 183 -17.30 -3.32 14.01
N ARG A 184 -17.16 -3.32 15.34
CA ARG A 184 -18.30 -3.10 16.25
C ARG A 184 -19.01 -1.77 16.01
N ARG A 185 -18.26 -0.69 15.78
CA ARG A 185 -18.85 0.62 15.45
C ARG A 185 -19.60 0.58 14.13
N ARG A 186 -19.02 -0.03 13.10
CA ARG A 186 -19.68 -0.17 11.80
C ARG A 186 -20.93 -1.02 11.89
N ASP A 187 -20.94 -2.08 12.69
CA ASP A 187 -22.11 -2.93 12.90
C ASP A 187 -23.24 -2.15 13.59
N GLN A 188 -22.92 -1.27 14.54
CA GLN A 188 -23.88 -0.34 15.15
C GLN A 188 -24.45 0.64 14.12
N ASP A 189 -23.58 1.28 13.32
CA ASP A 189 -24.01 2.22 12.27
C ASP A 189 -24.90 1.54 11.22
N ILE A 190 -24.61 0.28 10.86
CA ILE A 190 -25.43 -0.51 9.93
C ILE A 190 -26.80 -0.78 10.55
N ALA A 191 -26.85 -1.23 11.81
CA ALA A 191 -28.12 -1.50 12.49
C ALA A 191 -29.00 -0.25 12.60
N GLU A 192 -28.42 0.92 12.88
CA GLU A 192 -29.15 2.20 12.89
C GLU A 192 -29.68 2.59 11.50
N ARG A 193 -28.87 2.40 10.46
CA ARG A 193 -29.27 2.68 9.07
C ARG A 193 -30.38 1.74 8.61
N ASP A 194 -30.33 0.46 8.96
CA ASP A 194 -31.36 -0.51 8.62
C ASP A 194 -32.71 -0.13 9.26
N GLN A 195 -32.71 0.36 10.51
CA GLN A 195 -33.92 0.89 11.15
C GLN A 195 -34.46 2.14 10.41
N GLN A 196 -33.59 3.05 9.97
CA GLN A 196 -34.01 4.21 9.20
C GLN A 196 -34.58 3.84 7.82
N ILE A 197 -33.99 2.84 7.16
CA ILE A 197 -34.47 2.32 5.87
C ILE A 197 -35.86 1.73 6.07
N ALA A 198 -36.05 0.86 7.06
CA ALA A 198 -37.36 0.27 7.35
C ALA A 198 -38.44 1.34 7.62
N LEU A 199 -38.10 2.39 8.37
CA LEU A 199 -39.02 3.52 8.60
C LEU A 199 -39.38 4.24 7.29
N LYS A 200 -38.40 4.50 6.43
CA LYS A 200 -38.63 5.16 5.14
C LYS A 200 -39.43 4.30 4.17
N GLU A 201 -39.21 2.98 4.17
CA GLU A 201 -40.00 2.04 3.38
C GLU A 201 -41.47 2.05 3.82
N GLN A 202 -41.72 2.07 5.13
CA GLN A 202 -43.08 2.22 5.66
C GLN A 202 -43.71 3.56 5.25
N GLN A 203 -42.96 4.67 5.31
CA GLN A 203 -43.43 5.98 4.86
C GLN A 203 -43.74 5.99 3.36
N LEU A 204 -42.87 5.40 2.54
CA LEU A 204 -43.06 5.31 1.09
C LEU A 204 -44.30 4.51 0.75
N ALA A 205 -44.49 3.34 1.36
CA ALA A 205 -45.70 2.54 1.16
C ALA A 205 -46.97 3.32 1.56
N GLY A 206 -46.91 4.12 2.63
CA GLY A 206 -47.99 5.01 3.03
C GLY A 206 -48.29 6.10 2.00
N LEU A 207 -47.26 6.75 1.46
CA LEU A 207 -47.38 7.77 0.42
C LEU A 207 -47.89 7.19 -0.90
N GLU A 208 -47.43 6.00 -1.30
CA GLU A 208 -47.91 5.29 -2.49
C GLU A 208 -49.39 4.94 -2.36
N SER A 209 -49.83 4.46 -1.19
CA SER A 209 -51.25 4.21 -0.93
C SER A 209 -52.08 5.50 -0.98
N GLN A 210 -51.55 6.61 -0.44
CA GLN A 210 -52.21 7.90 -0.51
C GLN A 210 -52.30 8.43 -1.95
N GLN A 211 -51.24 8.26 -2.74
CA GLN A 211 -51.22 8.64 -4.15
C GLN A 211 -52.26 7.84 -4.94
N GLN A 212 -52.30 6.51 -4.78
CA GLN A 212 -53.29 5.66 -5.45
C GLN A 212 -54.72 6.05 -5.07
N PHE A 213 -54.95 6.38 -3.80
CA PHE A 213 -56.25 6.88 -3.34
C PHE A 213 -56.63 8.19 -4.03
N LEU A 214 -55.73 9.17 -4.04
CA LEU A 214 -55.95 10.47 -4.67
C LEU A 214 -56.15 10.36 -6.19
N GLU A 215 -55.39 9.48 -6.87
CA GLU A 215 -55.55 9.22 -8.29
C GLU A 215 -56.93 8.61 -8.60
N ALA A 216 -57.40 7.67 -7.78
CA ALA A 216 -58.74 7.11 -7.90
C ALA A 216 -59.83 8.16 -7.65
N GLU A 217 -59.63 9.04 -6.66
CA GLU A 217 -60.57 10.12 -6.37
C GLU A 217 -60.63 11.16 -7.50
N VAL A 218 -59.47 11.54 -8.06
CA VAL A 218 -59.40 12.41 -9.25
C VAL A 218 -60.09 11.77 -10.44
N ALA A 219 -59.87 10.47 -10.69
CA ALA A 219 -60.53 9.76 -11.78
C ALA A 219 -62.06 9.75 -11.60
N ALA A 220 -62.55 9.48 -10.39
CA ALA A 220 -63.98 9.52 -10.08
C ALA A 220 -64.58 10.93 -10.22
N LEU A 221 -63.87 11.97 -9.77
CA LEU A 221 -64.25 13.37 -9.95
C LEU A 221 -64.27 13.77 -11.43
N GLN A 222 -63.32 13.28 -12.23
CA GLN A 222 -63.30 13.49 -13.68
C GLN A 222 -64.47 12.79 -14.37
N GLU A 223 -64.79 11.55 -13.99
CA GLU A 223 -65.97 10.84 -14.50
C GLU A 223 -67.26 11.60 -14.13
N GLN A 224 -67.38 12.04 -12.88
CA GLN A 224 -68.53 12.83 -12.42
C GLN A 224 -68.62 14.19 -13.14
N TYR A 225 -67.49 14.85 -13.38
CA TYR A 225 -67.43 16.11 -14.13
C TYR A 225 -67.83 15.87 -15.59
N ASP A 226 -67.23 14.87 -16.23
CA ASP A 226 -67.54 14.49 -17.60
C ASP A 226 -69.00 14.07 -17.77
N ASP A 227 -69.60 13.35 -16.83
CA ASP A 227 -71.02 13.00 -16.86
C ASP A 227 -71.93 14.21 -16.67
N LEU A 228 -71.51 15.20 -15.88
CA LEU A 228 -72.22 16.49 -15.79
C LEU A 228 -72.19 17.28 -17.10
N PHE A 229 -71.13 17.13 -17.90
CA PHE A 229 -70.87 17.94 -19.09
C PHE A 229 -71.01 17.19 -20.44
N ARG A 230 -71.25 15.88 -20.44
CA ARG A 230 -71.54 15.07 -21.65
C ARG A 230 -72.98 15.18 -22.15
N GLY A 231 -73.84 15.94 -21.49
CA GLY A 231 -75.19 16.23 -21.97
C GLY A 231 -75.31 17.42 -22.94
N ASN A 232 -74.35 17.60 -23.85
CA ASN A 232 -74.44 18.48 -25.02
C ASN A 232 -74.58 20.00 -24.80
N ILE A 233 -73.56 20.76 -24.36
CA ILE A 233 -73.66 22.24 -24.45
C ILE A 233 -73.69 22.66 -25.94
N ALA A 234 -74.85 23.14 -26.40
CA ALA A 234 -75.09 23.65 -27.74
C ALA A 234 -74.58 25.08 -27.92
N LEU A 235 -74.84 25.96 -26.95
CA LEU A 235 -74.36 27.34 -26.93
C LEU A 235 -73.67 27.63 -25.61
N ARG A 236 -72.51 28.26 -25.64
CA ARG A 236 -71.83 28.74 -24.43
C ARG A 236 -72.21 30.18 -24.15
N ARG A 237 -72.25 30.57 -22.87
CA ARG A 237 -72.39 31.95 -22.45
C ARG A 237 -71.27 32.79 -23.07
N ASN A 238 -71.61 33.97 -23.60
CA ASN A 238 -70.72 34.86 -24.34
C ASN A 238 -70.15 34.27 -25.64
N GLN A 239 -70.75 33.20 -26.18
CA GLN A 239 -70.46 32.76 -27.54
C GLN A 239 -71.11 33.73 -28.53
N GLU A 240 -70.34 34.23 -29.49
CA GLU A 240 -70.89 35.02 -30.59
C GLU A 240 -71.73 34.13 -31.50
N LEU A 241 -72.99 34.51 -31.68
CA LEU A 241 -73.87 33.88 -32.65
C LEU A 241 -73.67 34.51 -34.01
N VAL A 242 -73.68 35.84 -34.08
CA VAL A 242 -73.52 36.60 -35.31
C VAL A 242 -73.03 38.02 -34.99
N SER A 243 -72.34 38.62 -35.96
CA SER A 243 -71.91 40.00 -35.94
C SER A 243 -72.13 40.66 -37.30
N GLY A 244 -72.42 41.96 -37.30
CA GLY A 244 -72.68 42.72 -38.52
C GLY A 244 -72.26 44.19 -38.40
N LEU A 245 -71.76 44.74 -39.49
CA LEU A 245 -71.45 46.16 -39.62
C LEU A 245 -72.66 46.91 -40.21
N VAL A 246 -73.02 48.04 -39.62
CA VAL A 246 -74.15 48.85 -40.06
C VAL A 246 -73.83 50.33 -40.00
N ARG A 247 -74.31 51.09 -41.00
CA ARG A 247 -74.32 52.54 -40.99
C ARG A 247 -75.71 53.01 -41.43
N VAL A 248 -76.51 53.46 -40.49
CA VAL A 248 -77.92 53.84 -40.71
C VAL A 248 -78.21 55.17 -40.05
N GLY A 249 -78.97 56.02 -40.74
CA GLY A 249 -79.26 57.39 -40.28
C GLY A 249 -80.68 57.60 -39.77
N ASN A 250 -81.46 56.52 -39.64
CA ASN A 250 -82.82 56.60 -39.13
C ASN A 250 -83.24 55.30 -38.41
N PRO A 251 -84.21 55.39 -37.47
CA PRO A 251 -84.70 54.24 -36.72
C PRO A 251 -85.32 53.12 -37.57
N GLU A 252 -85.94 53.44 -38.72
CA GLU A 252 -86.56 52.44 -39.57
C GLU A 252 -85.53 51.48 -40.17
N GLN A 253 -84.42 52.01 -40.70
CA GLN A 253 -83.31 51.21 -41.24
C GLN A 253 -82.55 50.47 -40.14
N ALA A 254 -82.40 51.08 -38.96
CA ALA A 254 -81.81 50.43 -37.79
C ALA A 254 -82.62 49.21 -37.33
N ASN A 255 -83.94 49.34 -37.26
CA ASN A 255 -84.85 48.22 -36.96
C ASN A 255 -84.70 47.09 -37.98
N GLN A 256 -84.73 47.40 -39.27
CA GLN A 256 -84.57 46.41 -40.33
C GLN A 256 -83.25 45.63 -40.22
N PHE A 257 -82.14 46.31 -39.90
CA PHE A 257 -80.85 45.66 -39.70
C PHE A 257 -80.84 44.75 -38.46
N VAL A 258 -81.36 45.22 -37.32
CA VAL A 258 -81.42 44.44 -36.07
C VAL A 258 -82.30 43.19 -36.26
N GLU A 259 -83.44 43.31 -36.94
CA GLU A 259 -84.30 42.18 -37.27
C GLU A 259 -83.58 41.12 -38.11
N GLN A 260 -82.87 41.52 -39.16
CA GLN A 260 -82.09 40.60 -40.00
C GLN A 260 -80.99 39.89 -39.20
N LEU A 261 -80.28 40.64 -38.36
CA LEU A 261 -79.22 40.11 -37.52
C LEU A 261 -79.75 39.07 -36.52
N LEU A 262 -80.89 39.35 -35.88
CA LEU A 262 -81.54 38.42 -34.96
C LEU A 262 -82.07 37.17 -35.67
N LEU A 263 -82.56 37.28 -36.90
CA LEU A 263 -82.96 36.11 -37.70
C LEU A 263 -81.77 35.20 -38.01
N GLU A 264 -80.61 35.76 -38.31
CA GLU A 264 -79.39 34.98 -38.53
C GLU A 264 -78.89 34.32 -37.24
N ALA A 265 -78.86 35.08 -36.13
CA ALA A 265 -78.54 34.56 -34.81
C ALA A 265 -79.43 33.36 -34.46
N ASN A 266 -80.74 33.48 -34.72
CA ASN A 266 -81.73 32.44 -34.46
C ASN A 266 -81.45 31.17 -35.27
N ARG A 267 -81.07 31.31 -36.54
CA ARG A 267 -80.69 30.17 -37.40
C ARG A 267 -79.42 29.47 -36.91
N ILE A 268 -78.47 30.20 -36.34
CA ILE A 268 -77.23 29.64 -35.78
C ILE A 268 -77.53 28.91 -34.47
N ALA A 269 -78.31 29.53 -33.58
CA ALA A 269 -78.78 28.91 -32.35
C ALA A 269 -79.54 27.60 -32.62
N LEU A 270 -80.49 27.60 -33.56
CA LEU A 270 -81.26 26.40 -33.92
C LEU A 270 -80.40 25.24 -34.44
N ARG A 271 -79.40 25.52 -35.28
CA ARG A 271 -78.49 24.48 -35.78
C ARG A 271 -77.68 23.82 -34.67
N GLN A 272 -77.34 24.57 -33.64
CA GLN A 272 -76.54 24.09 -32.52
C GLN A 272 -77.41 23.41 -31.46
N ILE A 273 -78.58 23.97 -31.14
CA ILE A 273 -79.48 23.45 -30.10
C ILE A 273 -80.30 22.26 -30.60
N THR A 274 -80.78 22.27 -31.84
CA THR A 274 -81.64 21.21 -32.39
C THR A 274 -81.10 20.68 -33.72
N PRO A 275 -79.90 20.04 -33.73
CA PRO A 275 -79.27 19.55 -34.95
C PRO A 275 -80.14 18.45 -35.59
N GLY A 276 -80.57 18.68 -36.83
CA GLY A 276 -81.38 17.72 -37.59
C GLY A 276 -82.88 17.70 -37.24
N THR A 277 -83.34 18.51 -36.29
CA THR A 277 -84.77 18.66 -35.97
C THR A 277 -85.27 20.00 -36.52
N PRO A 278 -86.22 20.01 -37.48
CA PRO A 278 -86.78 21.25 -38.00
C PRO A 278 -87.69 21.89 -36.94
N VAL A 279 -87.26 23.03 -36.41
CA VAL A 279 -88.08 23.89 -35.54
C VAL A 279 -88.53 25.09 -36.37
N GLY A 280 -89.84 25.25 -36.54
CA GLY A 280 -90.45 26.25 -37.43
C GLY A 280 -90.64 27.65 -36.82
N GLN A 281 -90.10 27.90 -35.62
CA GLN A 281 -90.37 29.11 -34.84
C GLN A 281 -89.08 29.90 -34.50
N PHE A 282 -89.24 31.15 -34.09
CA PHE A 282 -88.18 31.97 -33.53
C PHE A 282 -87.98 31.61 -32.04
N ILE A 283 -86.74 31.30 -31.64
CA ILE A 283 -86.39 30.77 -30.31
C ILE A 283 -85.63 31.77 -29.44
N ILE A 284 -85.09 32.85 -30.03
CA ILE A 284 -84.35 33.87 -29.31
C ILE A 284 -85.31 34.78 -28.52
N GLU A 285 -85.07 34.93 -27.24
CA GLU A 285 -85.74 35.87 -26.35
C GLU A 285 -84.93 37.17 -26.28
N THR A 286 -85.59 38.31 -26.44
CA THR A 286 -84.99 39.65 -26.34
C THR A 286 -85.92 40.59 -25.60
N GLU A 287 -85.36 41.51 -24.81
CA GLU A 287 -86.14 42.54 -24.14
C GLU A 287 -86.38 43.74 -25.08
N SER A 288 -87.64 44.16 -25.23
CA SER A 288 -87.98 45.30 -26.10
C SER A 288 -87.27 46.59 -25.69
N ARG A 289 -86.97 46.76 -24.40
CA ARG A 289 -86.23 47.94 -23.90
C ARG A 289 -84.79 47.95 -24.44
N GLU A 290 -84.11 46.81 -24.38
CA GLU A 290 -82.72 46.67 -24.85
C GLU A 290 -82.64 46.85 -26.37
N LEU A 291 -83.57 46.28 -27.12
CA LEU A 291 -83.64 46.47 -28.57
C LEU A 291 -83.90 47.93 -28.95
N ASN A 292 -84.83 48.61 -28.26
CA ASN A 292 -85.09 50.03 -28.50
C ASN A 292 -83.87 50.90 -28.18
N GLN A 293 -83.09 50.56 -27.15
CA GLN A 293 -81.84 51.25 -26.84
C GLN A 293 -80.79 51.03 -27.94
N LEU A 294 -80.62 49.79 -28.40
CA LEU A 294 -79.74 49.44 -29.51
C LEU A 294 -80.10 50.21 -30.78
N VAL A 295 -81.38 50.20 -31.16
CA VAL A 295 -81.90 50.91 -32.35
C VAL A 295 -81.63 52.40 -32.24
N ASN A 296 -81.95 53.02 -31.10
CA ASN A 296 -81.68 54.44 -30.89
C ASN A 296 -80.18 54.77 -30.96
N GLN A 297 -79.32 53.89 -30.44
CA GLN A 297 -77.87 54.06 -30.47
C GLN A 297 -77.32 54.04 -31.91
N ILE A 298 -77.74 53.08 -32.73
CA ILE A 298 -77.18 52.91 -34.08
C ILE A 298 -77.83 53.82 -35.15
N SER A 299 -78.85 54.60 -34.79
CA SER A 299 -79.63 55.45 -35.71
C SER A 299 -79.04 56.85 -35.98
N ASP A 300 -77.86 57.14 -35.45
CA ASP A 300 -77.25 58.48 -35.49
C ASP A 300 -76.44 58.78 -36.77
N GLY A 301 -76.40 57.83 -37.72
CA GLY A 301 -75.67 57.95 -38.98
C GLY A 301 -74.21 57.48 -38.92
N LYS A 302 -73.71 57.08 -37.75
CA LYS A 302 -72.36 56.52 -37.59
C LYS A 302 -72.33 55.04 -37.95
N GLU A 303 -71.12 54.52 -38.12
CA GLU A 303 -70.91 53.10 -38.37
C GLU A 303 -70.74 52.34 -37.04
N TYR A 304 -71.47 51.24 -36.87
CA TYR A 304 -71.43 50.41 -35.67
C TYR A 304 -71.16 48.95 -36.04
N LEU A 305 -70.38 48.29 -35.18
CA LEU A 305 -70.35 46.83 -35.09
C LEU A 305 -71.43 46.39 -34.10
N VAL A 306 -72.41 45.64 -34.58
CA VAL A 306 -73.46 45.05 -33.74
C VAL A 306 -73.21 43.56 -33.63
N ARG A 307 -73.25 43.03 -32.41
CA ARG A 307 -72.97 41.63 -32.11
C ARG A 307 -74.10 41.04 -31.27
N VAL A 308 -74.38 39.77 -31.50
CA VAL A 308 -75.35 38.97 -30.74
C VAL A 308 -74.60 37.83 -30.07
N LEU A 309 -74.58 37.80 -28.74
CA LEU A 309 -73.98 36.73 -27.94
C LEU A 309 -75.05 35.91 -27.25
N SER A 310 -74.78 34.64 -26.97
CA SER A 310 -75.59 33.88 -26.01
C SER A 310 -75.43 34.43 -24.59
N ALA A 311 -76.55 34.68 -23.89
CA ALA A 311 -76.54 35.19 -22.51
C ALA A 311 -76.22 34.12 -21.46
N ALA A 312 -76.47 32.85 -21.80
CA ALA A 312 -76.31 31.69 -20.92
C ALA A 312 -75.70 30.48 -21.67
N ASN A 313 -75.44 29.41 -20.92
CA ASN A 313 -75.13 28.11 -21.50
C ASN A 313 -76.44 27.39 -21.82
N TYR A 314 -76.58 26.88 -23.04
CA TYR A 314 -77.74 26.10 -23.49
C TYR A 314 -77.29 24.73 -23.95
N VAL A 315 -78.14 23.73 -23.78
CA VAL A 315 -77.83 22.34 -24.18
C VAL A 315 -78.54 21.92 -25.47
N VAL A 316 -78.06 20.88 -26.15
CA VAL A 316 -78.72 20.28 -27.30
C VAL A 316 -80.02 19.65 -26.81
N GLY A 317 -81.11 19.96 -27.51
CA GLY A 317 -82.46 19.58 -27.11
C GLY A 317 -82.97 20.37 -25.91
N GLU A 318 -82.49 21.61 -25.73
CA GLU A 318 -82.96 22.54 -24.68
C GLU A 318 -84.48 22.43 -24.47
N PRO A 319 -84.94 22.01 -23.27
CA PRO A 319 -86.35 21.71 -23.05
C PRO A 319 -87.28 22.88 -23.37
N CYS A 320 -86.85 24.11 -23.10
CA CYS A 320 -87.66 25.28 -23.41
C CYS A 320 -87.88 25.48 -24.93
N VAL A 321 -86.98 24.96 -25.77
CA VAL A 321 -87.11 24.99 -27.23
C VAL A 321 -87.98 23.84 -27.75
N LEU A 322 -87.86 22.64 -27.16
CA LEU A 322 -88.58 21.45 -27.62
C LEU A 322 -90.00 21.33 -27.06
N GLU A 323 -90.20 21.63 -25.78
CA GLU A 323 -91.45 21.46 -25.05
C GLU A 323 -92.34 22.71 -25.11
N ASN A 324 -91.74 23.90 -25.03
CA ASN A 324 -92.44 25.19 -25.04
C ASN A 324 -92.40 25.87 -26.41
N GLN A 325 -92.99 25.23 -27.43
CA GLN A 325 -93.02 25.69 -28.81
C GLN A 325 -93.76 27.04 -29.05
N SER A 326 -94.25 27.69 -28.00
CA SER A 326 -95.07 28.90 -28.11
C SER A 326 -94.35 30.18 -27.72
N GLN A 327 -93.20 30.12 -27.02
CA GLN A 327 -92.49 31.31 -26.55
C GLN A 327 -90.97 31.16 -26.74
N PRO A 328 -90.29 32.19 -27.28
CA PRO A 328 -88.82 32.22 -27.31
C PRO A 328 -88.25 32.19 -25.88
N CYS A 329 -87.13 31.50 -25.70
CA CYS A 329 -86.52 31.28 -24.37
C CYS A 329 -84.98 31.31 -24.38
N ILE A 330 -84.37 31.47 -25.56
CA ILE A 330 -82.91 31.56 -25.70
C ILE A 330 -82.50 33.01 -25.59
N GLN A 331 -82.00 33.39 -24.43
CA GLN A 331 -81.60 34.75 -24.12
C GLN A 331 -80.28 35.08 -24.83
N VAL A 332 -80.27 36.26 -25.45
CA VAL A 332 -79.09 36.81 -26.10
C VAL A 332 -78.76 38.18 -25.55
N ILE A 333 -77.48 38.53 -25.58
CA ILE A 333 -76.99 39.87 -25.27
C ILE A 333 -76.65 40.53 -26.59
N THR A 334 -77.23 41.70 -26.83
CA THR A 334 -76.89 42.54 -27.99
C THR A 334 -76.06 43.74 -27.53
N TYR A 335 -75.06 44.09 -28.33
CA TYR A 335 -74.18 45.21 -28.03
C TYR A 335 -73.73 45.83 -29.35
N ALA A 336 -73.72 47.16 -29.36
CA ALA A 336 -73.21 47.97 -30.46
C ALA A 336 -71.99 48.76 -29.97
N VAL A 337 -70.93 48.70 -30.75
CA VAL A 337 -69.72 49.51 -30.55
C VAL A 337 -69.50 50.34 -31.80
N GLU A 338 -69.25 51.64 -31.63
CA GLU A 338 -68.92 52.53 -32.75
C GLU A 338 -67.66 52.00 -33.45
N ASN A 339 -67.70 51.92 -34.78
CA ASN A 339 -66.57 51.52 -35.59
C ASN A 339 -65.65 52.72 -35.85
N GLU A 340 -64.92 53.12 -34.82
CA GLU A 340 -64.01 54.25 -34.84
C GLU A 340 -62.60 53.85 -35.26
N LEU A 341 -61.81 54.83 -35.72
CA LEU A 341 -60.41 54.64 -36.07
C LEU A 341 -59.58 54.53 -34.78
N ILE A 342 -59.09 53.33 -34.48
CA ILE A 342 -58.22 53.08 -33.30
C ILE A 342 -56.77 53.44 -33.62
N TYR A 343 -56.27 53.04 -34.79
CA TYR A 343 -54.91 53.36 -35.22
C TYR A 343 -54.86 53.88 -36.65
N PRO A 344 -54.23 55.04 -36.92
CA PRO A 344 -53.85 55.41 -38.27
C PRO A 344 -52.78 54.45 -38.82
N ALA A 345 -52.61 54.44 -40.14
CA ALA A 345 -51.50 53.73 -40.77
C ALA A 345 -50.14 54.31 -40.30
N GLY A 346 -49.13 53.45 -40.14
CA GLY A 346 -47.81 53.82 -39.64
C GLY A 346 -47.66 53.83 -38.12
N THR A 347 -48.70 53.45 -37.38
CA THR A 347 -48.66 53.39 -35.91
C THR A 347 -47.86 52.18 -35.44
N VAL A 348 -47.03 52.35 -34.42
CA VAL A 348 -46.21 51.26 -33.87
C VAL A 348 -46.91 50.63 -32.67
N LEU A 349 -47.29 49.36 -32.83
CA LEU A 349 -48.03 48.61 -31.82
C LEU A 349 -47.10 47.97 -30.79
N SER A 350 -45.96 47.42 -31.21
CA SER A 350 -45.00 46.82 -30.30
C SER A 350 -43.57 46.96 -30.82
N THR A 351 -42.60 46.79 -29.93
CA THR A 351 -41.18 46.90 -30.25
C THR A 351 -40.39 45.87 -29.45
N ALA A 352 -39.47 45.17 -30.11
CA ALA A 352 -38.56 44.20 -29.51
C ALA A 352 -37.13 44.54 -29.91
N THR A 353 -36.22 44.50 -28.93
CA THR A 353 -34.80 44.72 -29.19
C THR A 353 -34.09 43.38 -29.28
N LEU A 354 -33.41 43.15 -30.39
CA LEU A 354 -32.52 42.02 -30.59
C LEU A 354 -31.09 42.50 -30.28
N THR A 355 -30.58 42.08 -29.13
CA THR A 355 -29.16 42.23 -28.77
C THR A 355 -28.42 41.07 -29.42
N ALA A 356 -27.55 41.35 -30.37
CA ALA A 356 -26.84 40.31 -31.10
C ALA A 356 -25.66 39.81 -30.30
N GLU A 357 -25.87 38.68 -29.65
CA GLU A 357 -24.87 37.68 -29.31
C GLU A 357 -25.65 36.35 -29.30
N GLU A 358 -25.44 35.54 -30.34
CA GLU A 358 -25.87 34.13 -30.44
C GLU A 358 -27.34 33.79 -30.11
N LEU A 359 -28.29 34.50 -30.73
CA LEU A 359 -29.70 34.07 -30.68
C LEU A 359 -29.88 32.78 -31.49
N SER A 360 -30.30 31.70 -30.81
CA SER A 360 -30.75 30.47 -31.46
C SER A 360 -32.02 30.70 -32.30
N ASP A 361 -32.32 29.78 -33.22
CA ASP A 361 -33.54 29.83 -34.03
C ASP A 361 -34.80 29.85 -33.17
N GLN A 362 -34.79 29.09 -32.07
CA GLN A 362 -35.90 29.05 -31.13
C GLN A 362 -36.09 30.39 -30.42
N GLU A 363 -35.02 31.00 -29.92
CA GLU A 363 -35.10 32.30 -29.23
C GLU A 363 -35.53 33.43 -30.17
N LEU A 364 -35.12 33.40 -31.45
CA LEU A 364 -35.56 34.37 -32.45
C LEU A 364 -37.06 34.23 -32.71
N VAL A 365 -37.55 33.00 -32.90
CA VAL A 365 -38.98 32.72 -33.10
C VAL A 365 -39.79 33.13 -31.86
N GLU A 366 -39.33 32.79 -30.66
CA GLU A 366 -39.98 33.17 -29.40
C GLU A 366 -40.08 34.70 -29.26
N ARG A 367 -38.99 35.44 -29.51
CA ARG A 367 -38.99 36.91 -29.46
C ARG A 367 -39.98 37.54 -30.44
N ILE A 368 -40.11 36.97 -31.64
CA ILE A 368 -41.05 37.45 -32.66
C ILE A 368 -42.49 37.09 -32.28
N ASN A 369 -42.73 35.90 -31.74
CA ASN A 369 -44.02 35.52 -31.19
C ASN A 369 -44.42 36.46 -30.05
N PHE A 370 -43.49 36.82 -29.16
CA PHE A 370 -43.73 37.82 -28.11
C PHE A 370 -44.04 39.20 -28.68
N LEU A 371 -43.33 39.64 -29.72
CA LEU A 371 -43.60 40.91 -30.40
C LEU A 371 -45.02 40.95 -30.98
N ILE A 372 -45.42 39.88 -31.67
CA ILE A 372 -46.75 39.74 -32.28
C ILE A 372 -47.83 39.65 -31.20
N ALA A 373 -47.62 38.85 -30.16
CA ALA A 373 -48.53 38.71 -29.03
C ALA A 373 -48.70 40.06 -28.29
N ALA A 374 -47.62 40.81 -28.09
CA ALA A 374 -47.66 42.14 -27.49
C ALA A 374 -48.43 43.15 -28.35
N ALA A 375 -48.23 43.13 -29.68
CA ALA A 375 -48.99 43.98 -30.60
C ALA A 375 -50.48 43.62 -30.59
N GLN A 376 -50.81 42.33 -30.60
CA GLN A 376 -52.20 41.86 -30.53
C GLN A 376 -52.84 42.20 -29.19
N PHE A 377 -52.11 42.04 -28.09
CA PHE A 377 -52.57 42.42 -26.76
C PHE A 377 -52.87 43.92 -26.67
N ARG A 378 -51.96 44.77 -27.15
CA ARG A 378 -52.18 46.23 -27.21
C ARG A 378 -53.40 46.57 -28.05
N ALA A 379 -53.53 46.00 -29.26
CA ALA A 379 -54.68 46.26 -30.11
C ALA A 379 -56.01 45.89 -29.45
N ARG A 380 -56.07 44.74 -28.75
CA ARG A 380 -57.27 44.35 -27.99
C ARG A 380 -57.54 45.29 -26.81
N GLN A 381 -56.49 45.70 -26.09
CA GLN A 381 -56.60 46.63 -24.96
C GLN A 381 -57.14 47.99 -25.40
N ASP A 382 -56.73 48.46 -26.58
CA ASP A 382 -57.17 49.74 -27.15
C ASP A 382 -58.54 49.64 -27.86
N GLY A 383 -59.19 48.47 -27.82
CA GLY A 383 -60.58 48.31 -28.27
C GLY A 383 -60.78 47.64 -29.63
N VAL A 384 -59.73 47.10 -30.26
CA VAL A 384 -59.88 46.35 -31.52
C VAL A 384 -60.49 44.97 -31.25
N ILE A 385 -61.60 44.69 -31.92
CA ILE A 385 -62.39 43.46 -31.86
C ILE A 385 -62.14 42.65 -33.13
N GLY A 386 -61.47 41.51 -33.00
CA GLY A 386 -61.17 40.59 -34.10
C GLY A 386 -60.19 39.48 -33.72
N ASP A 387 -60.25 38.36 -34.43
CA ASP A 387 -59.66 37.10 -33.96
C ASP A 387 -58.14 36.96 -34.19
N ALA A 388 -57.52 37.75 -35.08
CA ALA A 388 -56.08 37.62 -35.33
C ALA A 388 -55.39 38.89 -35.82
N LEU A 389 -54.16 39.09 -35.35
CA LEU A 389 -53.20 40.01 -35.94
C LEU A 389 -52.59 39.36 -37.19
N GLN A 390 -52.63 40.06 -38.31
CA GLN A 390 -52.09 39.61 -39.59
C GLN A 390 -50.75 40.29 -39.83
N VAL A 391 -49.70 39.50 -40.03
CA VAL A 391 -48.38 40.00 -40.42
C VAL A 391 -48.24 39.92 -41.93
N ALA A 392 -47.92 41.04 -42.58
CA ALA A 392 -47.80 41.19 -44.02
C ALA A 392 -49.02 40.63 -44.78
N ASP A 393 -48.84 39.55 -45.55
CA ASP A 393 -49.86 38.88 -46.34
C ASP A 393 -50.51 37.68 -45.63
N ASN A 394 -50.30 37.56 -44.31
CA ASN A 394 -50.80 36.47 -43.47
C ASN A 394 -50.31 35.08 -43.91
N ARG A 395 -49.12 35.01 -44.53
CA ARG A 395 -48.46 33.78 -44.97
C ARG A 395 -47.21 33.48 -44.15
N THR A 396 -47.07 32.22 -43.72
CA THR A 396 -45.94 31.75 -42.91
C THR A 396 -44.61 31.93 -43.64
N GLU A 397 -44.58 31.74 -44.96
CA GLU A 397 -43.37 31.85 -45.78
C GLU A 397 -42.80 33.27 -45.81
N THR A 398 -43.67 34.30 -45.74
CA THR A 398 -43.25 35.70 -45.69
C THR A 398 -42.57 36.02 -44.36
N LEU A 399 -43.11 35.49 -43.26
CA LEU A 399 -42.51 35.63 -41.94
C LEU A 399 -41.17 34.89 -41.85
N LEU A 400 -41.09 33.65 -42.33
CA LEU A 400 -39.84 32.85 -42.31
C LEU A 400 -38.70 33.56 -43.05
N ARG A 401 -38.93 34.10 -44.25
CA ARG A 401 -37.91 34.84 -45.01
C ARG A 401 -37.39 36.06 -44.25
N PHE A 402 -38.28 36.76 -43.52
CA PHE A 402 -37.88 37.89 -42.68
C PHE A 402 -37.00 37.45 -41.50
N LEU A 403 -37.31 36.33 -40.86
CA LEU A 403 -36.48 35.75 -39.79
C LEU A 403 -35.09 35.33 -40.30
N GLU A 404 -35.02 34.68 -41.47
CA GLU A 404 -33.76 34.30 -42.12
C GLU A 404 -32.89 35.52 -42.42
N ALA A 405 -33.48 36.61 -42.93
CA ALA A 405 -32.76 37.85 -43.20
C ALA A 405 -32.18 38.50 -41.93
N ILE A 406 -32.94 38.50 -40.83
CA ILE A 406 -32.47 38.98 -39.52
C ILE A 406 -31.32 38.12 -39.00
N LYS A 407 -31.44 36.79 -39.06
CA LYS A 407 -30.42 35.85 -38.63
C LYS A 407 -29.13 36.03 -39.43
N ALA A 408 -29.23 36.15 -40.76
CA ALA A 408 -28.08 36.38 -41.63
C ALA A 408 -27.38 37.74 -41.36
N TYR A 409 -28.12 38.75 -40.90
CA TYR A 409 -27.54 40.06 -40.57
C TYR A 409 -26.66 40.04 -39.31
N GLY A 410 -27.04 39.23 -38.30
CA GLY A 410 -26.20 38.91 -37.14
C GLY A 410 -25.73 40.11 -36.30
N ARG A 411 -26.43 41.24 -36.34
CA ARG A 411 -26.09 42.47 -35.58
C ARG A 411 -27.31 42.99 -34.82
N PRO A 412 -27.11 43.84 -33.79
CA PRO A 412 -28.23 44.31 -32.98
C PRO A 412 -29.23 45.12 -33.81
N LEU A 413 -30.51 44.78 -33.67
CA LEU A 413 -31.63 45.35 -34.41
C LEU A 413 -32.80 45.61 -33.46
N THR A 414 -33.62 46.60 -33.80
CA THR A 414 -34.92 46.83 -33.17
C THR A 414 -36.00 46.45 -34.16
N ILE A 415 -36.92 45.56 -33.77
CA ILE A 415 -38.04 45.12 -34.60
C ILE A 415 -39.30 45.79 -34.09
N ARG A 416 -40.05 46.42 -34.99
CA ARG A 416 -41.30 47.12 -34.70
C ARG A 416 -42.43 46.47 -35.47
N ALA A 417 -43.55 46.22 -34.80
CA ALA A 417 -44.81 45.87 -35.48
C ALA A 417 -45.55 47.17 -35.78
N VAL A 418 -45.73 47.48 -37.06
CA VAL A 418 -46.28 48.76 -37.54
C VAL A 418 -47.55 48.52 -38.35
N THR A 419 -48.58 49.33 -38.15
CA THR A 419 -49.83 49.23 -38.89
C THR A 419 -49.62 49.63 -40.36
N VAL A 420 -50.11 48.82 -41.31
CA VAL A 420 -49.98 49.11 -42.76
C VAL A 420 -51.19 49.81 -43.35
N ALA A 421 -52.31 49.78 -42.64
CA ALA A 421 -53.56 50.41 -43.01
C ALA A 421 -54.23 50.97 -41.75
N PRO A 422 -55.20 51.90 -41.89
CA PRO A 422 -56.05 52.31 -40.78
C PRO A 422 -56.73 51.08 -40.14
N ILE A 423 -56.65 50.98 -38.81
CA ILE A 423 -57.28 49.91 -38.02
C ILE A 423 -58.44 50.52 -37.25
N TYR A 424 -59.63 49.97 -37.46
CA TYR A 424 -60.85 50.38 -36.79
C TYR A 424 -61.19 49.43 -35.65
N THR A 425 -62.24 49.75 -34.89
CA THR A 425 -62.79 48.89 -33.84
C THR A 425 -63.04 47.46 -34.32
N VAL A 426 -63.42 47.25 -35.58
CA VAL A 426 -63.52 45.91 -36.18
C VAL A 426 -62.60 45.72 -37.37
N GLY A 427 -62.01 44.52 -37.44
CA GLY A 427 -61.21 44.07 -38.59
C GLY A 427 -59.88 43.45 -38.16
N PRO A 428 -59.15 42.86 -39.11
CA PRO A 428 -57.84 42.30 -38.81
C PRO A 428 -56.85 43.40 -38.45
N VAL A 429 -56.06 43.17 -37.40
CA VAL A 429 -54.93 44.05 -37.05
C VAL A 429 -53.82 43.77 -38.06
N ARG A 430 -53.81 44.51 -39.18
CA ARG A 430 -52.81 44.33 -40.25
C ARG A 430 -51.54 45.08 -39.92
N THR A 431 -50.45 44.33 -39.81
CA THR A 431 -49.14 44.86 -39.43
C THR A 431 -48.04 44.40 -40.36
N GLU A 432 -46.98 45.19 -40.41
CA GLU A 432 -45.70 44.86 -41.00
C GLU A 432 -44.65 44.83 -39.90
N LEU A 433 -43.72 43.87 -39.97
CA LEU A 433 -42.55 43.88 -39.10
C LEU A 433 -41.42 44.64 -39.79
N ILE A 434 -40.91 45.66 -39.10
CA ILE A 434 -39.84 46.52 -39.58
C ILE A 434 -38.64 46.34 -38.66
N ALA A 435 -37.54 45.80 -39.19
CA ALA A 435 -36.28 45.70 -38.48
C ALA A 435 -35.41 46.93 -38.81
N GLN A 436 -35.03 47.70 -37.80
CA GLN A 436 -34.25 48.93 -37.93
C GLN A 436 -33.03 48.94 -37.01
N ARG A 437 -31.99 49.69 -37.39
CA ARG A 437 -30.81 49.98 -36.57
C ARG A 437 -30.71 51.49 -36.38
N GLY A 438 -30.98 51.96 -35.17
CA GLY A 438 -31.25 53.39 -34.96
C GLY A 438 -32.47 53.81 -35.78
N GLU A 439 -32.33 54.88 -36.56
CA GLU A 439 -33.38 55.41 -37.45
C GLU A 439 -33.41 54.76 -38.84
N ARG A 440 -32.44 53.90 -39.17
CA ARG A 440 -32.37 53.27 -40.50
C ARG A 440 -33.06 51.91 -40.51
N VAL A 441 -34.10 51.79 -41.30
CA VAL A 441 -34.76 50.50 -41.59
C VAL A 441 -33.83 49.63 -42.45
N VAL A 442 -33.73 48.36 -42.08
CA VAL A 442 -32.84 47.36 -42.67
C VAL A 442 -33.64 46.29 -43.41
N PHE A 443 -34.69 45.76 -42.78
CA PHE A 443 -35.58 44.75 -43.38
C PHE A 443 -37.04 45.06 -43.08
N THR A 444 -37.92 44.65 -43.97
CA THR A 444 -39.37 44.70 -43.78
C THR A 444 -40.00 43.37 -44.22
N THR A 445 -41.13 42.99 -43.63
CA THR A 445 -41.83 41.77 -44.06
C THR A 445 -42.42 41.88 -45.47
N SER A 446 -42.73 43.08 -45.99
CA SER A 446 -43.16 43.24 -47.38
C SER A 446 -42.02 43.17 -48.40
N SER A 447 -40.78 43.50 -47.99
CA SER A 447 -39.58 43.47 -48.84
C SER A 447 -38.34 43.04 -48.04
N PRO A 448 -38.15 41.73 -47.78
CA PRO A 448 -37.05 41.23 -46.95
C PRO A 448 -35.65 41.40 -47.59
N ASN A 449 -35.56 41.73 -48.88
CA ASN A 449 -34.29 41.79 -49.64
C ASN A 449 -33.84 43.20 -50.05
N GLN A 450 -34.49 44.27 -49.60
CA GLN A 450 -34.16 45.64 -50.04
C GLN A 450 -34.22 46.62 -48.86
N PRO A 451 -33.19 47.46 -48.61
CA PRO A 451 -33.35 48.61 -47.72
C PRO A 451 -34.48 49.48 -48.30
N PRO A 452 -35.36 50.07 -47.48
CA PRO A 452 -36.55 50.70 -48.02
C PRO A 452 -36.16 51.80 -48.99
N ASN A 453 -36.81 51.80 -50.15
CA ASN A 453 -36.88 53.00 -50.96
C ASN A 453 -37.34 54.12 -50.04
N THR A 454 -36.47 55.13 -49.93
CA THR A 454 -36.84 56.43 -49.36
C THR A 454 -37.90 56.97 -50.30
N ASP A 455 -39.18 56.81 -49.94
CA ASP A 455 -40.36 57.54 -50.43
C ASP A 455 -41.63 56.88 -49.84
N LEU A 456 -41.77 56.96 -48.50
CA LEU A 456 -43.10 57.05 -47.90
C LEU A 456 -43.33 58.54 -47.66
N GLU A 457 -43.75 59.25 -48.71
CA GLU A 457 -44.28 60.60 -48.57
C GLU A 457 -45.47 60.55 -47.62
N LEU A 458 -45.33 61.19 -46.46
CA LEU A 458 -46.45 61.61 -45.63
C LEU A 458 -47.35 62.51 -46.51
N PRO A 459 -48.65 62.22 -46.66
CA PRO A 459 -49.52 63.13 -47.39
C PRO A 459 -49.58 64.47 -46.65
N SER A 460 -49.19 65.53 -47.35
CA SER A 460 -49.30 66.93 -46.95
C SER A 460 -50.73 67.26 -46.48
N PRO A 461 -50.92 68.13 -45.47
CA PRO A 461 -52.24 68.61 -45.12
C PRO A 461 -52.70 69.61 -46.21
N TRP A 462 -53.63 69.15 -47.06
CA TRP A 462 -54.58 69.90 -47.91
C TRP A 462 -54.12 71.21 -48.59
N PRO A 463 -54.26 71.37 -49.93
CA PRO A 463 -54.36 72.70 -50.51
C PRO A 463 -55.82 73.21 -50.48
N ASN A 464 -55.99 74.49 -50.12
CA ASN A 464 -57.15 75.40 -50.24
C ASN A 464 -58.54 74.82 -50.54
#